data_AF-A0A7S1FBD9-F1
#
_entry.id   AF-A0A7S1FBD9-F1
#
_cell.length_a   1.000
_cell.length_b   1.000
_cell.length_c   1.000
_cell.angle_alpha   90.00
_cell.angle_beta   90.00
_cell.angle_gamma   90.00
#
_symmetry.space_group_name_H-M   'P 1'
#
loop_
_entity.id
_entity.type
_entity.pdbx_description
1 polymer ?
#
loop_
_entity_poly.entity_id
_entity_poly.type
_entity_poly.pdbx_seq_one_letter_code
_entity_poly.pdbx_strand_id
1 'polypeptide(L)'
;LHRKLQLHQLEDADPDIRAPSPPPIYDKAGNRLNIRELRIRKSMLAEYNRLLRYMVRTIEGYVPPPDWRPQKLIKKIIIPHERFPTAPFMGVIIGARGVNHKRLQETTGCKIFIRGRDVGDKWQSDEELSMPQHVHIEADTEDQIE
;
A
#
# COMPACT_ATOMS: atom_id res chain seq x y z
N LEU A 1 0.62 -22.29 1.70
CA LEU A 1 1.19 -20.99 2.15
C LEU A 1 0.84 -20.66 3.62
N HIS A 2 -0.44 -20.64 4.02
CA HIS A 2 -0.87 -20.35 5.40
C HIS A 2 -0.13 -21.15 6.49
N ARG A 3 -0.10 -22.49 6.37
CA ARG A 3 0.62 -23.38 7.31
C ARG A 3 2.11 -23.06 7.40
N LYS A 4 2.76 -22.76 6.26
CA LYS A 4 4.19 -22.42 6.22
C LYS A 4 4.48 -21.12 6.97
N LEU A 5 3.64 -20.10 6.78
CA LEU A 5 3.73 -18.82 7.50
C LEU A 5 3.57 -18.98 9.03
N GLN A 6 2.69 -19.88 9.48
CA GLN A 6 2.52 -20.21 10.90
C GLN A 6 3.72 -20.96 11.48
N LEU A 7 4.26 -21.93 10.72
CA LEU A 7 5.42 -22.72 11.12
C LEU A 7 6.77 -22.02 10.91
N HIS A 8 6.78 -20.73 10.53
CA HIS A 8 7.99 -19.97 10.21
C HIS A 8 8.86 -20.60 9.10
N GLN A 9 8.24 -21.36 8.19
CA GLN A 9 8.89 -21.97 7.04
C GLN A 9 8.88 -20.99 5.86
N LEU A 10 9.90 -20.13 5.81
CA LEU A 10 10.02 -19.11 4.78
C LEU A 10 10.57 -19.68 3.48
N GLU A 11 9.95 -19.28 2.36
CA GLU A 11 10.38 -19.65 1.02
C GLU A 11 11.36 -18.59 0.51
N ASP A 12 12.65 -18.90 0.62
CA ASP A 12 13.73 -18.05 0.16
C ASP A 12 14.31 -18.59 -1.14
N ALA A 13 14.66 -17.69 -2.07
CA ALA A 13 15.34 -18.09 -3.28
C ALA A 13 16.79 -18.49 -2.96
N ASP A 14 17.32 -19.44 -3.74
CA ASP A 14 18.71 -19.89 -3.62
C ASP A 14 19.65 -18.67 -3.68
N PRO A 15 20.65 -18.59 -2.78
CA PRO A 15 21.65 -17.54 -2.78
C PRO A 15 22.25 -17.16 -4.14
N ASP A 16 22.40 -18.13 -5.04
CA ASP A 16 23.12 -17.96 -6.30
C ASP A 16 22.26 -17.40 -7.43
N ILE A 17 20.92 -17.51 -7.33
CA ILE A 17 19.98 -17.05 -8.39
C ILE A 17 19.15 -15.84 -7.97
N ARG A 18 19.32 -15.36 -6.73
CA ARG A 18 18.51 -14.26 -6.18
C ARG A 18 19.12 -12.89 -6.44
N ALA A 19 18.27 -11.90 -6.59
CA ALA A 19 18.68 -10.50 -6.69
C ALA A 19 19.43 -10.03 -5.42
N PRO A 20 20.36 -9.05 -5.55
CA PRO A 20 21.05 -8.48 -4.40
C PRO A 20 20.05 -7.90 -3.39
N SER A 21 20.39 -8.00 -2.10
CA SER A 21 19.51 -7.46 -1.05
C SER A 21 19.48 -5.93 -1.09
N PRO A 22 18.33 -5.30 -0.82
CA PRO A 22 18.21 -3.85 -0.76
C PRO A 22 19.07 -3.25 0.36
N PRO A 23 19.40 -1.95 0.28
CA PRO A 23 20.16 -1.25 1.32
C PRO A 23 19.42 -1.30 2.67
N PRO A 24 20.14 -1.31 3.81
CA PRO A 24 19.53 -1.39 5.13
C PRO A 24 18.72 -0.12 5.45
N ILE A 25 17.55 -0.32 6.05
CA ILE A 25 16.67 0.75 6.53
C ILE A 25 16.62 0.65 8.05
N TYR A 26 16.81 1.77 8.74
CA TYR A 26 16.86 1.85 10.21
C TYR A 26 15.73 2.73 10.74
N ASP A 27 15.25 2.40 11.94
CA ASP A 27 14.35 3.29 12.70
C ASP A 27 15.14 4.41 13.42
N LYS A 28 14.41 5.30 14.10
CA LYS A 28 15.00 6.39 14.90
C LYS A 28 15.88 5.89 16.07
N ALA A 29 15.70 4.65 16.50
CA ALA A 29 16.47 4.01 17.56
C ALA A 29 17.69 3.23 17.03
N GLY A 30 17.90 3.19 15.71
CA GLY A 30 19.01 2.48 15.07
C GLY A 30 18.77 0.98 14.83
N ASN A 31 17.55 0.48 15.03
CA ASN A 31 17.21 -0.91 14.72
C ASN A 31 16.94 -1.09 13.22
N ARG A 32 17.47 -2.17 12.64
CA ARG A 32 17.26 -2.48 11.22
C ARG A 32 15.85 -3.02 11.00
N LEU A 33 15.06 -2.31 10.20
CA LEU A 33 13.66 -2.64 9.90
C LEU A 33 13.50 -3.66 8.76
N ASN A 34 14.44 -3.70 7.82
CA ASN A 34 14.30 -4.47 6.58
C ASN A 34 15.16 -5.75 6.51
N ILE A 35 15.26 -6.48 7.62
CA ILE A 35 15.98 -7.76 7.65
C ILE A 35 15.37 -8.76 6.66
N ARG A 36 16.21 -9.68 6.16
CA ARG A 36 15.85 -10.65 5.11
C ARG A 36 14.60 -11.44 5.45
N GLU A 37 14.54 -11.97 6.66
CA GLU A 37 13.42 -12.77 7.16
C GLU A 37 12.08 -12.00 7.07
N LEU A 38 12.07 -10.75 7.55
CA LEU A 38 10.87 -9.90 7.48
C LEU A 38 10.46 -9.59 6.04
N ARG A 39 11.42 -9.38 5.12
CA ARG A 39 11.11 -9.15 3.70
C ARG A 39 10.44 -10.37 3.05
N ILE A 40 10.99 -11.56 3.29
CA ILE A 40 10.44 -12.81 2.73
C ILE A 40 9.06 -13.07 3.32
N ARG A 41 8.93 -12.96 4.64
CA ARG A 41 7.64 -13.11 5.34
C ARG A 41 6.59 -12.13 4.81
N LYS A 42 6.96 -10.86 4.63
CA LYS A 42 6.07 -9.83 4.05
C LYS A 42 5.65 -10.19 2.62
N SER A 43 6.57 -10.68 1.79
CA SER A 43 6.29 -11.13 0.43
C SER A 43 5.34 -12.33 0.40
N MET A 44 5.59 -13.34 1.23
CA MET A 44 4.72 -14.51 1.35
C MET A 44 3.33 -14.14 1.88
N LEU A 45 3.23 -13.20 2.83
CA LEU A 45 1.95 -12.69 3.32
C LEU A 45 1.18 -11.93 2.23
N ALA A 46 1.87 -11.11 1.44
CA ALA A 46 1.26 -10.39 0.33
C ALA A 46 0.69 -11.37 -0.72
N GLU A 47 1.47 -12.39 -1.08
CA GLU A 47 1.02 -13.42 -2.02
C GLU A 47 -0.12 -14.27 -1.45
N TYR A 48 -0.05 -14.63 -0.17
CA TYR A 48 -1.15 -15.30 0.52
C TYR A 48 -2.45 -14.50 0.46
N ASN A 49 -2.40 -13.21 0.76
CA ASN A 49 -3.58 -12.34 0.70
C ASN A 49 -4.11 -12.19 -0.73
N ARG A 50 -3.22 -12.12 -1.73
CA ARG A 50 -3.59 -12.09 -3.14
C ARG A 50 -4.34 -13.37 -3.55
N LEU A 51 -3.81 -14.54 -3.21
CA LEU A 51 -4.43 -15.82 -3.51
C LEU A 51 -5.79 -15.96 -2.82
N LEU A 52 -5.91 -15.53 -1.56
CA LEU A 52 -7.19 -15.56 -0.86
C LEU A 52 -8.24 -14.65 -1.52
N ARG A 53 -7.87 -13.43 -1.90
CA ARG A 53 -8.78 -12.55 -2.66
C ARG A 53 -9.23 -13.20 -3.96
N TYR A 54 -8.30 -13.83 -4.69
CA TYR A 54 -8.60 -14.55 -5.92
C TYR A 54 -9.57 -15.73 -5.68
N MET A 55 -9.34 -16.54 -4.65
CA MET A 55 -10.20 -17.67 -4.31
C MET A 55 -11.61 -17.22 -3.91
N VAL A 56 -11.73 -16.20 -3.06
CA VAL A 56 -13.03 -15.63 -2.66
C VAL A 56 -13.81 -15.09 -3.87
N ARG A 57 -13.13 -14.50 -4.85
CA ARG A 57 -13.77 -13.96 -6.06
C ARG A 57 -14.16 -15.05 -7.07
N THR A 58 -13.34 -16.09 -7.20
CA THR A 58 -13.44 -17.05 -8.33
C THR A 58 -14.18 -18.33 -7.96
N ILE A 59 -14.07 -18.77 -6.70
CA ILE A 59 -14.62 -20.05 -6.25
C ILE A 59 -15.87 -19.78 -5.41
N GLU A 60 -17.02 -20.14 -5.94
CA GLU A 60 -18.29 -20.05 -5.22
C GLU A 60 -18.27 -20.97 -3.98
N GLY A 61 -18.71 -20.44 -2.83
CA GLY A 61 -18.71 -21.19 -1.56
C GLY A 61 -17.35 -21.30 -0.86
N TYR A 62 -16.30 -20.66 -1.38
CA TYR A 62 -15.02 -20.59 -0.69
C TYR A 62 -15.13 -19.75 0.59
N VAL A 63 -14.82 -20.36 1.74
CA VAL A 63 -14.78 -19.66 3.02
C VAL A 63 -13.32 -19.39 3.38
N PRO A 64 -12.88 -18.11 3.46
CA PRO A 64 -11.53 -17.78 3.86
C PRO A 64 -11.29 -18.18 5.33
N PRO A 65 -10.03 -18.33 5.77
CA PRO A 65 -9.74 -18.66 7.16
C PRO A 65 -10.37 -17.66 8.15
N PRO A 66 -10.82 -18.10 9.34
CA PRO A 66 -11.60 -17.26 10.26
C PRO A 66 -10.90 -15.96 10.68
N ASP A 67 -9.58 -16.02 10.83
CA ASP A 67 -8.76 -14.88 11.25
C ASP A 67 -8.37 -13.96 10.08
N TRP A 68 -8.68 -14.36 8.84
CA TRP A 68 -8.33 -13.57 7.68
C TRP A 68 -9.30 -12.42 7.51
N ARG A 69 -8.74 -11.21 7.45
CA ARG A 69 -9.46 -10.00 7.10
C ARG A 69 -8.89 -9.46 5.80
N PRO A 70 -9.73 -9.10 4.80
CA PRO A 70 -9.27 -8.41 3.61
C PRO A 70 -8.46 -7.18 4.00
N GLN A 71 -7.19 -7.14 3.59
CA GLN A 71 -6.38 -5.94 3.74
C GLN A 71 -6.78 -4.96 2.66
N LYS A 72 -6.96 -3.69 3.06
CA LYS A 72 -7.14 -2.61 2.10
C LYS A 72 -5.92 -2.54 1.19
N LEU A 73 -6.20 -2.40 -0.09
CA LEU A 73 -5.19 -2.17 -1.10
C LEU A 73 -4.85 -0.68 -1.07
N ILE A 74 -3.57 -0.35 -1.24
CA ILE A 74 -3.06 1.01 -1.14
C ILE A 74 -2.28 1.35 -2.41
N LYS A 75 -2.63 2.48 -3.05
CA LYS A 75 -1.89 3.05 -4.18
C LYS A 75 -1.48 4.48 -3.85
N LYS A 76 -0.19 4.78 -4.00
CA LYS A 76 0.39 6.11 -3.78
C LYS A 76 0.79 6.72 -5.11
N ILE A 77 0.24 7.88 -5.45
CA ILE A 77 0.51 8.60 -6.70
C ILE A 77 1.17 9.94 -6.37
N ILE A 78 2.45 10.07 -6.72
CA ILE A 78 3.22 11.31 -6.47
C ILE A 78 2.70 12.42 -7.40
N ILE A 79 2.49 13.61 -6.83
CA ILE A 79 2.09 14.79 -7.61
C ILE A 79 3.31 15.35 -8.33
N PRO A 80 3.29 15.49 -9.68
CA PRO A 80 4.46 15.83 -10.47
C PRO A 80 4.74 17.34 -10.51
N HIS A 81 5.00 17.95 -9.34
CA HIS A 81 5.31 19.38 -9.22
C HIS A 81 6.58 19.79 -9.97
N GLU A 82 7.58 18.92 -10.04
CA GLU A 82 8.82 19.18 -10.79
C GLU A 82 8.56 19.40 -12.29
N ARG A 83 7.60 18.67 -12.86
CA ARG A 83 7.26 18.76 -14.28
C ARG A 83 6.26 19.89 -14.57
N PHE A 84 5.37 20.20 -13.62
CA PHE A 84 4.30 21.17 -13.79
C PHE A 84 4.14 22.05 -12.54
N PRO A 85 5.10 22.93 -12.24
CA PRO A 85 5.13 23.69 -10.99
C PRO A 85 3.99 24.71 -10.85
N THR A 86 3.45 25.19 -11.97
CA THR A 86 2.37 26.18 -12.00
C THR A 86 0.97 25.55 -12.03
N ALA A 87 0.86 24.22 -12.14
CA ALA A 87 -0.41 23.55 -12.24
C ALA A 87 -1.11 23.46 -10.87
N PRO A 88 -2.39 23.86 -10.75
CA PRO A 88 -3.12 23.86 -9.48
C PRO A 88 -3.68 22.46 -9.15
N PHE A 89 -2.83 21.44 -9.02
CA PHE A 89 -3.24 20.04 -8.78
C PHE A 89 -4.24 19.90 -7.64
N MET A 90 -3.96 20.55 -6.50
CA MET A 90 -4.82 20.52 -5.33
C MET A 90 -6.20 21.13 -5.58
N GLY A 91 -6.24 22.24 -6.34
CA GLY A 91 -7.50 22.89 -6.71
C GLY A 91 -8.37 22.00 -7.60
N VAL A 92 -7.75 21.25 -8.52
CA VAL A 92 -8.46 20.32 -9.42
C VAL A 92 -8.96 19.08 -8.66
N ILE A 93 -8.09 18.47 -7.85
CA ILE A 93 -8.40 17.24 -7.09
C ILE A 93 -9.45 17.51 -6.01
N ILE A 94 -9.27 18.58 -5.22
CA ILE A 94 -10.17 18.90 -4.11
C ILE A 94 -11.45 19.56 -4.62
N GLY A 95 -11.30 20.54 -5.51
CA GLY A 95 -12.39 21.40 -5.97
C GLY A 95 -12.88 22.38 -4.91
N ALA A 96 -13.74 23.31 -5.32
CA ALA A 96 -14.38 24.25 -4.39
C ALA A 96 -15.15 23.47 -3.30
N ARG A 97 -14.89 23.80 -2.03
CA ARG A 97 -15.49 23.14 -0.84
C ARG A 97 -15.35 21.61 -0.81
N GLY A 98 -14.36 21.03 -1.51
CA GLY A 98 -14.16 19.57 -1.53
C GLY A 98 -15.16 18.79 -2.39
N VAL A 99 -15.94 19.46 -3.25
CA VAL A 99 -16.97 18.81 -4.08
C VAL A 99 -16.37 17.76 -5.02
N ASN A 100 -15.26 18.09 -5.70
CA ASN A 100 -14.60 17.14 -6.58
C ASN A 100 -14.02 15.96 -5.82
N HIS A 101 -13.42 16.22 -4.65
CA HIS A 101 -12.89 15.16 -3.80
C HIS A 101 -13.97 14.16 -3.37
N LYS A 102 -15.11 14.67 -2.89
CA LYS A 102 -16.25 13.84 -2.49
C LYS A 102 -16.78 13.03 -3.68
N ARG A 103 -17.02 13.70 -4.81
CA ARG A 103 -17.49 13.04 -6.04
C ARG A 103 -16.52 11.95 -6.51
N LEU A 104 -15.21 12.20 -6.45
CA LEU A 104 -14.19 11.26 -6.86
C LEU A 104 -14.21 9.99 -6.00
N GLN A 105 -14.33 10.15 -4.68
CA GLN A 105 -14.48 9.02 -3.76
C GLN A 105 -15.78 8.25 -4.00
N GLU A 106 -16.91 8.94 -4.19
CA GLU A 106 -18.21 8.31 -4.45
C GLU A 106 -18.22 7.53 -5.78
N THR A 107 -17.63 8.09 -6.84
CA THR A 107 -17.63 7.47 -8.17
C THR A 107 -16.72 6.23 -8.22
N THR A 108 -15.59 6.28 -7.50
CA THR A 108 -14.61 5.18 -7.48
C THR A 108 -14.87 4.15 -6.38
N GLY A 109 -15.68 4.51 -5.37
CA GLY A 109 -15.80 3.73 -4.14
C GLY A 109 -14.50 3.62 -3.33
N CYS A 110 -13.49 4.44 -3.65
CA CYS A 110 -12.21 4.46 -2.97
C CYS A 110 -12.18 5.54 -1.89
N LYS A 111 -11.34 5.35 -0.87
CA LYS A 111 -10.97 6.42 0.04
C LYS A 111 -9.72 7.09 -0.48
N ILE A 112 -9.79 8.40 -0.67
CA ILE A 112 -8.71 9.18 -1.25
C ILE A 112 -8.24 10.17 -0.20
N PHE A 113 -6.94 10.20 0.04
CA PHE A 113 -6.30 11.12 0.96
C PHE A 113 -5.20 11.88 0.23
N ILE A 114 -4.97 13.11 0.64
CA ILE A 114 -3.79 13.85 0.21
C ILE A 114 -2.81 13.81 1.37
N ARG A 115 -1.58 13.39 1.08
CA ARG A 115 -0.54 13.10 2.05
C ARG A 115 0.80 13.59 1.51
N GLY A 116 1.83 13.59 2.36
CA GLY A 116 3.17 14.01 2.00
C GLY A 116 3.59 15.34 2.63
N ARG A 117 4.78 15.79 2.22
CA ARG A 117 5.32 17.09 2.59
C ARG A 117 4.32 18.22 2.30
N ASP A 118 4.32 19.23 3.16
CA ASP A 118 3.48 20.44 3.05
C ASP A 118 1.97 20.21 3.18
N VAL A 119 1.53 19.00 3.54
CA VAL A 119 0.14 18.70 3.90
C VAL A 119 -0.01 18.80 5.41
N GLY A 120 -0.96 19.62 5.88
CA GLY A 120 -1.21 19.87 7.31
C GLY A 120 -2.01 18.78 8.04
N ASP A 121 -2.13 17.58 7.49
CA ASP A 121 -2.89 16.49 8.12
C ASP A 121 -2.09 15.90 9.29
N LYS A 122 -2.73 15.83 10.47
CA LYS A 122 -2.13 15.36 11.73
C LYS A 122 -1.98 13.84 11.78
N TRP A 123 -2.70 13.12 10.93
CA TRP A 123 -2.72 11.65 10.91
C TRP A 123 -1.71 11.04 9.95
N GLN A 124 -0.69 11.81 9.54
CA GLN A 124 0.39 11.35 8.67
C GLN A 124 1.45 10.61 9.48
N SER A 125 1.96 9.52 8.92
CA SER A 125 3.14 8.87 9.49
C SER A 125 4.40 9.68 9.21
N ASP A 126 5.44 9.49 10.01
CA ASP A 126 6.77 10.08 9.77
C ASP A 126 7.30 9.74 8.37
N GLU A 127 7.03 8.52 7.91
CA GLU A 127 7.35 8.07 6.56
C GLU A 127 6.61 8.90 5.50
N GLU A 128 5.30 9.12 5.66
CA GLU A 128 4.50 9.93 4.73
C GLU A 128 5.00 11.38 4.69
N LEU A 129 5.33 11.98 5.83
CA LEU A 129 5.85 13.35 5.91
C LEU A 129 7.21 13.51 5.20
N SER A 130 8.02 12.44 5.17
CA SER A 130 9.28 12.44 4.44
C SER A 130 9.10 12.34 2.91
N MET A 131 7.98 11.77 2.45
CA MET A 131 7.67 11.61 1.04
C MET A 131 7.21 12.92 0.39
N PRO A 132 7.42 13.10 -0.93
CA PRO A 132 6.80 14.18 -1.68
C PRO A 132 5.28 14.17 -1.57
N GLN A 133 4.65 15.31 -1.85
CA GLN A 133 3.18 15.40 -1.88
C GLN A 133 2.60 14.36 -2.84
N HIS A 134 1.66 13.57 -2.36
CA HIS A 134 1.08 12.46 -3.09
C HIS A 134 -0.40 12.24 -2.73
N VAL A 135 -1.11 11.59 -3.65
CA VAL A 135 -2.46 11.08 -3.41
C VAL A 135 -2.34 9.64 -2.90
N HIS A 136 -2.89 9.37 -1.73
CA HIS A 136 -2.98 8.06 -1.10
C HIS A 136 -4.40 7.52 -1.32
N ILE A 137 -4.52 6.43 -2.08
CA ILE A 137 -5.78 5.80 -2.43
C ILE A 137 -5.87 4.47 -1.70
N GLU A 138 -6.91 4.29 -0.89
CA GLU A 138 -7.28 3.01 -0.30
C GLU A 138 -8.51 2.44 -1.02
N ALA A 139 -8.45 1.18 -1.40
CA ALA A 139 -9.59 0.47 -1.98
C ALA A 139 -9.76 -0.94 -1.40
N ASP A 140 -10.97 -1.47 -1.56
CA ASP A 140 -11.33 -2.80 -1.08
C ASP A 140 -11.10 -3.88 -2.16
N THR A 141 -11.16 -3.51 -3.44
CA THR A 141 -11.00 -4.41 -4.58
C THR A 141 -9.83 -4.01 -5.49
N GLU A 142 -9.29 -4.97 -6.23
CA GLU A 142 -8.18 -4.72 -7.17
C GLU A 142 -8.64 -3.84 -8.35
N ASP A 143 -9.86 -4.05 -8.83
CA ASP A 143 -10.47 -3.30 -9.94
C ASP A 143 -10.65 -1.79 -9.64
N GLN A 144 -10.75 -1.44 -8.36
CA GLN A 144 -10.85 -0.05 -7.91
C GLN A 144 -9.52 0.71 -7.92
N ILE A 145 -8.40 -0.02 -7.87
CA ILE A 145 -7.05 0.57 -7.76
C ILE A 145 -6.30 0.59 -9.07
N GLU A 146 -6.68 -0.25 -10.03
CA GLU A 146 -6.07 -0.29 -11.37
C GLU A 146 -6.23 1.06 -12.09
#